data_AF-A0A1Q3KJS6-F1
#
_entry.id   AF-A0A1Q3KJS6-F1
#
_cell.length_a   1.000
_cell.length_b   1.000
_cell.length_c   1.000
_cell.angle_alpha   90.00
_cell.angle_beta   90.00
_cell.angle_gamma   90.00
#
_symmetry.space_group_name_H-M   'P 1'
#
loop_
_entity.id
_entity.type
_entity.pdbx_description
1 polymer ?
#
loop_
_entity_poly.entity_id
_entity_poly.type
_entity_poly.pdbx_seq_one_letter_code
_entity_poly.pdbx_strand_id
1 'polypeptide(L)'
;MKSMHDAWQWRPDFGPWFAQLASKARKWRPTIDVRPDVDLASALQEAAERAAPWLFHPCLSAITHDCPAGRRERDVALAGWLAAHASVNGSLTLAEPVWCWSTDGGVQLDSGRHELRRVGELMVADRATDVMMLDPWCTVLGYPYADTWAAAATSSNDNSSAGIQKGTVVALRTFTLIAATLPDAWAWLNMLTRILITLEGKGRLSRSSSSADLPGLVMADTTSELALSELLVHETAHHLLYVAEAGGPLIDPNESRLFASPLRSDARPMRGILLAYHALAFICAFYSDLHHSPVGKDVIDPTDFANLQRLLQEAESTLLTASASFTRKGRLFFDHTRQVAGCVIA
;
A
#
# COMPACT_ATOMS: atom_id res chain seq x y z
N MET A 1 26.70 -11.61 0.99
CA MET A 1 25.32 -11.34 1.44
C MET A 1 25.11 -12.12 2.71
N LYS A 2 24.74 -11.46 3.83
CA LYS A 2 24.26 -12.19 5.01
C LYS A 2 22.97 -12.92 4.61
N SER A 3 22.87 -14.21 4.88
CA SER A 3 21.61 -14.95 4.75
C SER A 3 20.57 -14.25 5.62
N MET A 4 19.47 -13.80 5.01
CA MET A 4 18.30 -13.41 5.77
C MET A 4 17.64 -14.69 6.28
N HIS A 5 17.74 -14.94 7.59
CA HIS A 5 16.99 -16.02 8.25
C HIS A 5 15.55 -15.62 8.58
N ASP A 6 15.19 -14.36 8.35
CA ASP A 6 13.89 -13.78 8.67
C ASP A 6 13.40 -12.95 7.47
N ALA A 7 12.21 -13.31 6.95
CA ALA A 7 11.57 -12.65 5.82
C ALA A 7 11.34 -11.15 6.07
N TRP A 8 11.02 -10.80 7.32
CA TRP A 8 10.63 -9.47 7.74
C TRP A 8 11.80 -8.50 7.83
N GLN A 9 13.05 -8.97 7.66
CA GLN A 9 14.24 -8.12 7.59
C GLN A 9 14.46 -7.48 6.21
N TRP A 10 13.66 -7.81 5.19
CA TRP A 10 13.80 -7.17 3.88
C TRP A 10 13.45 -5.69 4.02
N ARG A 11 14.44 -4.80 3.84
CA ARG A 11 14.24 -3.35 3.76
C ARG A 11 14.18 -2.89 2.30
N PRO A 12 13.11 -2.20 1.86
CA PRO A 12 13.04 -1.61 0.52
C PRO A 12 14.12 -0.53 0.33
N ASP A 13 14.68 -0.45 -0.87
CA ASP A 13 15.47 0.71 -1.32
C ASP A 13 14.53 1.73 -1.97
N PHE A 14 14.12 2.75 -1.20
CA PHE A 14 13.25 3.82 -1.69
C PHE A 14 13.97 4.87 -2.55
N GLY A 15 15.31 4.85 -2.66
CA GLY A 15 16.08 5.88 -3.35
C GLY A 15 15.56 6.17 -4.78
N PRO A 16 15.41 5.15 -5.64
CA PRO A 16 14.87 5.34 -6.97
C PRO A 16 13.41 5.83 -6.99
N TRP A 17 12.59 5.38 -6.03
CA TRP A 17 11.21 5.81 -5.91
C TRP A 17 11.11 7.30 -5.59
N PHE A 18 11.91 7.79 -4.64
CA PHE A 18 12.00 9.21 -4.32
C PHE A 18 12.54 10.05 -5.47
N ALA A 19 13.50 9.54 -6.24
CA ALA A 19 13.98 10.23 -7.45
C ALA A 19 12.88 10.40 -8.51
N GLN A 20 12.03 9.38 -8.70
CA GLN A 20 10.85 9.51 -9.57
C GLN A 20 9.83 10.50 -9.02
N LEU A 21 9.59 10.47 -7.71
CA LEU A 21 8.67 11.41 -7.05
C LEU A 21 9.12 12.86 -7.21
N ALA A 22 10.42 13.15 -7.03
CA ALA A 22 10.99 14.47 -7.24
C ALA A 22 10.74 14.99 -8.68
N SER A 23 10.83 14.12 -9.68
CA SER A 23 10.50 14.45 -11.08
C SER A 23 9.00 14.74 -11.27
N LYS A 24 8.12 13.98 -10.62
CA LYS A 24 6.66 14.21 -10.64
C LYS A 24 6.29 15.51 -9.91
N ALA A 25 6.91 15.80 -8.77
CA ALA A 25 6.66 17.00 -7.97
C ALA A 25 6.84 18.29 -8.77
N ARG A 26 7.88 18.38 -9.61
CA ARG A 26 8.12 19.54 -10.51
C ARG A 26 6.95 19.85 -11.46
N LYS A 27 6.14 18.85 -11.78
CA LYS A 27 4.99 18.95 -12.69
C LYS A 27 3.68 19.24 -11.96
N TRP A 28 3.67 19.19 -10.63
CA TRP A 28 2.47 19.43 -9.86
C TRP A 28 2.00 20.87 -10.02
N ARG A 29 0.75 21.03 -10.43
CA ARG A 29 0.05 22.31 -10.52
C ARG A 29 -1.30 22.11 -9.83
N PRO A 30 -1.43 22.56 -8.56
CA PRO A 30 -2.66 22.39 -7.81
C PRO A 30 -3.83 23.08 -8.52
N THR A 31 -5.02 22.48 -8.52
CA THR A 31 -6.25 23.06 -9.08
C THR A 31 -6.99 23.96 -8.07
N ILE A 32 -6.36 24.26 -6.95
CA ILE A 32 -6.93 24.98 -5.80
C ILE A 32 -6.30 26.37 -5.67
N ASP A 33 -7.02 27.33 -5.08
CA ASP A 33 -6.46 28.65 -4.77
C ASP A 33 -5.57 28.55 -3.52
N VAL A 34 -4.29 28.31 -3.75
CA VAL A 34 -3.27 28.23 -2.70
C VAL A 34 -2.20 29.29 -2.92
N ARG A 35 -1.86 30.00 -1.84
CA ARG A 35 -0.85 31.08 -1.80
C ARG A 35 0.16 30.74 -0.70
N PRO A 36 1.12 29.86 -0.99
CA PRO A 36 2.11 29.45 -0.02
C PRO A 36 3.21 30.50 0.13
N ASP A 37 3.95 30.46 1.24
CA ASP A 37 5.17 31.26 1.43
C ASP A 37 6.36 30.75 0.60
N VAL A 38 6.36 29.46 0.30
CA VAL A 38 7.29 28.77 -0.60
C VAL A 38 6.55 27.99 -1.67
N ASP A 39 7.12 27.83 -2.86
CA ASP A 39 6.50 27.04 -3.92
C ASP A 39 6.27 25.57 -3.49
N LEU A 40 5.03 25.08 -3.53
CA LEU A 40 4.67 23.74 -3.04
C LEU A 40 5.39 22.63 -3.82
N ALA A 41 5.54 22.79 -5.14
CA ALA A 41 6.22 21.81 -5.98
C ALA A 41 7.70 21.70 -5.63
N SER A 42 8.35 22.84 -5.35
CA SER A 42 9.74 22.92 -4.91
C SER A 42 9.94 22.31 -3.52
N ALA A 43 9.07 22.62 -2.56
CA ALA A 43 9.12 22.03 -1.22
C ALA A 43 8.91 20.50 -1.25
N LEU A 44 7.97 20.01 -2.07
CA LEU A 44 7.76 18.58 -2.26
C LEU A 44 8.94 17.89 -2.94
N GLN A 45 9.54 18.54 -3.94
CA GLN A 45 10.75 18.05 -4.60
C GLN A 45 11.91 17.94 -3.60
N GLU A 46 12.14 18.97 -2.78
CA GLU A 46 13.20 18.97 -1.79
C GLU A 46 13.00 17.84 -0.75
N ALA A 47 11.76 17.64 -0.29
CA ALA A 47 11.44 16.53 0.60
C ALA A 47 11.75 15.17 -0.05
N ALA A 48 11.44 15.00 -1.33
CA ALA A 48 11.75 13.79 -2.07
C ALA A 48 13.26 13.58 -2.26
N GLU A 49 14.00 14.63 -2.59
CA GLU A 49 15.48 14.58 -2.70
C GLU A 49 16.15 14.23 -1.37
N ARG A 50 15.53 14.61 -0.24
CA ARG A 50 15.94 14.23 1.12
C ARG A 50 15.41 12.86 1.57
N ALA A 51 14.71 12.13 0.70
CA ALA A 51 14.12 10.82 0.99
C ALA A 51 13.22 10.82 2.24
N ALA A 52 12.39 11.87 2.39
CA ALA A 52 11.58 12.03 3.58
C ALA A 52 10.56 10.87 3.75
N PRO A 53 10.54 10.17 4.91
CA PRO A 53 9.81 8.90 5.05
C PRO A 53 8.28 9.02 4.97
N TRP A 54 7.73 10.21 5.26
CA TRP A 54 6.29 10.51 5.18
C TRP A 54 5.75 10.60 3.74
N LEU A 55 6.63 10.59 2.73
CA LEU A 55 6.24 10.70 1.32
C LEU A 55 5.69 9.41 0.73
N PHE A 56 5.99 8.24 1.30
CA PHE A 56 5.40 6.98 0.84
C PHE A 56 3.99 6.83 1.43
N HIS A 57 3.05 7.66 0.97
CA HIS A 57 1.70 7.82 1.51
C HIS A 57 0.67 8.12 0.40
N PRO A 58 -0.59 7.67 0.49
CA PRO A 58 -1.59 7.93 -0.55
C PRO A 58 -1.99 9.39 -0.71
N CYS A 59 -1.64 10.29 0.22
CA CYS A 59 -1.78 11.74 0.01
C CYS A 59 -0.99 12.25 -1.22
N LEU A 60 0.00 11.49 -1.70
CA LEU A 60 0.76 11.80 -2.90
C LEU A 60 -0.02 11.51 -4.19
N SER A 61 -1.21 10.90 -4.09
CA SER A 61 -2.08 10.55 -5.23
C SER A 61 -2.48 11.72 -6.12
N ALA A 62 -2.38 12.97 -5.65
CA ALA A 62 -2.51 14.15 -6.50
C ALA A 62 -1.49 14.19 -7.67
N ILE A 63 -0.33 13.57 -7.50
CA ILE A 63 0.77 13.57 -8.49
C ILE A 63 1.24 12.17 -8.89
N THR A 64 0.88 11.14 -8.11
CA THR A 64 1.23 9.74 -8.43
C THR A 64 0.13 9.04 -9.23
N HIS A 65 -1.15 9.36 -8.99
CA HIS A 65 -2.31 8.70 -9.57
C HIS A 65 -2.99 9.56 -10.65
N ASP A 66 -2.99 9.07 -11.89
CA ASP A 66 -3.57 9.77 -13.04
C ASP A 66 -5.07 9.50 -13.13
N CYS A 67 -5.84 10.15 -12.26
CA CYS A 67 -7.29 10.08 -12.22
C CYS A 67 -7.87 11.50 -12.10
N PRO A 68 -8.89 11.88 -12.90
CA PRO A 68 -9.52 13.19 -12.78
C PRO A 68 -10.51 13.30 -11.61
N ALA A 69 -11.16 12.20 -11.22
CA ALA A 69 -12.11 12.18 -10.10
C ALA A 69 -11.39 12.58 -8.80
N GLY A 70 -12.02 13.40 -7.95
CA GLY A 70 -11.46 13.80 -6.65
C GLY A 70 -10.16 14.63 -6.70
N ARG A 71 -9.79 15.18 -7.87
CA ARG A 71 -8.49 15.87 -8.04
C ARG A 71 -8.34 17.07 -7.11
N ARG A 72 -9.42 17.84 -6.93
CA ARG A 72 -9.45 19.01 -6.05
C ARG A 72 -9.17 18.60 -4.60
N GLU A 73 -9.87 17.59 -4.11
CA GLU A 73 -9.75 17.03 -2.76
C GLU A 73 -8.33 16.53 -2.51
N ARG A 74 -7.75 15.82 -3.49
CA ARG A 74 -6.35 15.36 -3.40
C ARG A 74 -5.33 16.49 -3.41
N ASP A 75 -5.55 17.55 -4.19
CA ASP A 75 -4.66 18.71 -4.17
C ASP A 75 -4.72 19.43 -2.80
N VAL A 76 -5.91 19.52 -2.17
CA VAL A 76 -6.05 20.04 -0.79
C VAL A 76 -5.30 19.14 0.19
N ALA A 77 -5.52 17.83 0.12
CA ALA A 77 -4.87 16.86 0.99
C ALA A 77 -3.34 16.90 0.84
N LEU A 78 -2.80 16.96 -0.38
CA LEU A 78 -1.35 17.04 -0.58
C LEU A 78 -0.78 18.37 -0.07
N ALA A 79 -1.48 19.49 -0.26
CA ALA A 79 -1.03 20.78 0.26
C ALA A 79 -1.00 20.81 1.79
N GLY A 80 -2.03 20.26 2.45
CA GLY A 80 -2.06 20.13 3.91
C GLY A 80 -1.03 19.14 4.44
N TRP A 81 -0.85 18.00 3.78
CA TRP A 81 0.18 17.00 4.12
C TRP A 81 1.59 17.60 4.05
N LEU A 82 1.87 18.37 3.00
CA LEU A 82 3.13 19.07 2.87
C LEU A 82 3.31 20.16 3.94
N ALA A 83 2.25 20.92 4.26
CA ALA A 83 2.30 21.89 5.36
C ALA A 83 2.59 21.25 6.72
N ALA A 84 2.06 20.05 6.97
CA ALA A 84 2.30 19.30 8.19
C ALA A 84 3.76 18.84 8.34
N HIS A 85 4.45 18.54 7.23
CA HIS A 85 5.75 17.87 7.27
C HIS A 85 6.95 18.69 6.76
N ALA A 86 6.74 19.75 5.98
CA ALA A 86 7.79 20.52 5.34
C ALA A 86 7.79 22.02 5.70
N SER A 87 7.17 22.38 6.84
CA SER A 87 7.11 23.76 7.37
C SER A 87 6.61 24.80 6.38
N VAL A 88 5.75 24.41 5.44
CA VAL A 88 5.13 25.29 4.46
C VAL A 88 3.99 26.07 5.13
N ASN A 89 3.99 27.40 4.99
CA ASN A 89 2.90 28.26 5.45
C ASN A 89 2.21 28.95 4.28
N GLY A 90 1.35 29.92 4.59
CA GLY A 90 0.55 30.67 3.62
C GLY A 90 -0.93 30.41 3.82
N SER A 91 -1.71 30.52 2.74
CA SER A 91 -3.16 30.34 2.79
C SER A 91 -3.73 29.51 1.66
N LEU A 92 -4.78 28.78 1.98
CA LEU A 92 -5.64 28.04 1.05
C LEU A 92 -7.04 28.67 1.07
N THR A 93 -7.62 28.96 -0.08
CA THR A 93 -9.00 29.42 -0.19
C THR A 93 -9.87 28.34 -0.81
N LEU A 94 -10.93 27.95 -0.12
CA LEU A 94 -11.89 26.95 -0.58
C LEU A 94 -13.20 27.64 -0.96
N ALA A 95 -13.68 27.44 -2.19
CA ALA A 95 -14.98 27.95 -2.62
C ALA A 95 -16.15 27.20 -1.96
N GLU A 96 -15.95 25.92 -1.65
CA GLU A 96 -16.90 25.01 -1.04
C GLU A 96 -16.17 24.12 -0.02
N PRO A 97 -16.87 23.56 1.00
CA PRO A 97 -16.24 22.69 1.97
C PRO A 97 -15.56 21.46 1.33
N VAL A 98 -14.53 20.94 1.99
CA VAL A 98 -13.78 19.74 1.58
C VAL A 98 -13.62 18.79 2.75
N TRP A 99 -13.93 17.52 2.54
CA TRP A 99 -13.53 16.45 3.46
C TRP A 99 -12.14 15.95 3.07
N CYS A 100 -11.20 16.02 4.00
CA CYS A 100 -9.85 15.48 3.86
C CYS A 100 -9.67 14.32 4.84
N TRP A 101 -8.88 13.33 4.43
CA TRP A 101 -8.39 12.36 5.39
C TRP A 101 -7.45 13.03 6.39
N SER A 102 -7.53 12.60 7.66
CA SER A 102 -6.59 12.96 8.72
C SER A 102 -6.31 11.73 9.58
N THR A 103 -5.23 11.80 10.35
CA THR A 103 -4.83 10.74 11.30
C THR A 103 -5.86 10.48 12.41
N ASP A 104 -6.77 11.42 12.65
CA ASP A 104 -7.90 11.29 13.59
C ASP A 104 -9.21 10.81 12.91
N GLY A 105 -9.14 10.38 11.65
CA GLY A 105 -10.27 9.75 10.93
C GLY A 105 -11.02 10.68 9.97
N GLY A 106 -10.48 11.87 9.70
CA GLY A 106 -11.01 12.82 8.73
C GLY A 106 -11.27 14.20 9.33
N VAL A 107 -11.15 15.23 8.49
CA VAL A 107 -11.46 16.62 8.85
C VAL A 107 -12.21 17.29 7.72
N GLN A 108 -13.27 18.02 8.09
CA GLN A 108 -13.95 18.92 7.17
C GLN A 108 -13.32 20.31 7.25
N LEU A 109 -12.87 20.82 6.10
CA LEU A 109 -12.47 22.21 5.94
C LEU A 109 -13.64 22.97 5.35
N ASP A 110 -14.12 24.00 6.03
CA ASP A 110 -15.23 24.83 5.55
C ASP A 110 -14.86 25.64 4.29
N SER A 111 -15.85 26.19 3.59
CA SER A 111 -15.58 27.22 2.58
C SER A 111 -14.95 28.45 3.23
N GLY A 112 -14.01 29.09 2.55
CA GLY A 112 -13.33 30.29 3.02
C GLY A 112 -11.82 30.15 3.01
N ARG A 113 -11.15 31.09 3.68
CA ARG A 113 -9.69 31.16 3.74
C ARG A 113 -9.17 30.43 4.98
N HIS A 114 -8.22 29.53 4.78
CA HIS A 114 -7.55 28.74 5.80
C HIS A 114 -6.05 29.04 5.81
N GLU A 115 -5.43 29.01 6.99
CA GLU A 115 -3.97 29.00 7.10
C GLU A 115 -3.44 27.60 6.77
N LEU A 116 -2.48 27.49 5.85
CA LEU A 116 -1.93 26.18 5.45
C LEU A 116 -1.36 25.40 6.63
N ARG A 117 -0.67 26.09 7.55
CA ARG A 117 -0.16 25.48 8.79
C ARG A 117 -1.27 24.85 9.62
N ARG A 118 -2.43 25.52 9.76
CA ARG A 118 -3.59 24.98 10.48
C ARG A 118 -4.19 23.78 9.77
N VAL A 119 -4.24 23.81 8.43
CA VAL A 119 -4.66 22.65 7.65
C VAL A 119 -3.73 21.46 7.91
N GLY A 120 -2.41 21.68 7.91
CA GLY A 120 -1.43 20.63 8.24
C GLY A 120 -1.57 20.07 9.65
N GLU A 121 -1.76 20.94 10.65
CA GLU A 121 -2.03 20.53 12.05
C GLU A 121 -3.28 19.64 12.15
N LEU A 122 -4.35 19.98 11.43
CA LEU A 122 -5.58 19.20 11.39
C LEU A 122 -5.42 17.83 10.69
N MET A 123 -4.50 17.72 9.71
CA MET A 123 -4.28 16.48 8.98
C MET A 123 -3.49 15.43 9.78
N VAL A 124 -2.53 15.86 10.61
CA VAL A 124 -1.64 14.95 11.35
C VAL A 124 -1.95 14.85 12.85
N ALA A 125 -2.64 15.83 13.44
CA ALA A 125 -3.20 15.78 14.81
C ALA A 125 -2.26 15.24 15.92
N ASP A 126 -0.96 15.57 15.86
CA ASP A 126 0.10 15.08 16.78
C ASP A 126 0.24 13.55 16.84
N ARG A 127 -0.23 12.84 15.81
CA ARG A 127 -0.10 11.39 15.67
C ARG A 127 1.15 11.03 14.86
N ALA A 128 1.75 9.89 15.21
CA ALA A 128 2.80 9.30 14.41
C ALA A 128 2.23 8.79 13.07
N THR A 129 2.86 9.13 11.95
CA THR A 129 2.41 8.79 10.58
C THR A 129 3.15 7.58 9.99
N ASP A 130 3.96 6.92 10.81
CA ASP A 130 4.74 5.72 10.45
C ASP A 130 4.01 4.42 10.77
N VAL A 131 2.80 4.49 11.32
CA VAL A 131 1.93 3.34 11.60
C VAL A 131 0.76 3.31 10.62
N MET A 132 0.35 2.11 10.24
CA MET A 132 -0.81 1.85 9.40
C MET A 132 -2.09 2.35 10.07
N MET A 133 -2.85 3.14 9.33
CA MET A 133 -4.13 3.72 9.74
C MET A 133 -5.26 3.22 8.84
N LEU A 134 -6.49 3.51 9.27
CA LEU A 134 -7.68 3.10 8.57
C LEU A 134 -8.35 4.32 7.91
N ASP A 135 -8.88 4.13 6.71
CA ASP A 135 -9.73 5.12 6.03
C ASP A 135 -10.99 4.42 5.48
N PRO A 136 -11.98 4.09 6.34
CA PRO A 136 -13.13 3.32 5.86
C PRO A 136 -14.05 4.09 4.90
N TRP A 137 -13.86 5.41 4.82
CA TRP A 137 -14.63 6.33 3.99
C TRP A 137 -13.92 6.67 2.67
N CYS A 138 -12.74 6.08 2.41
CA CYS A 138 -12.00 6.30 1.17
C CYS A 138 -11.69 7.79 0.92
N THR A 139 -11.56 8.56 2.00
CA THR A 139 -11.39 10.02 1.96
C THR A 139 -10.04 10.42 1.37
N VAL A 140 -8.99 9.61 1.57
CA VAL A 140 -7.63 9.91 1.12
C VAL A 140 -7.50 9.95 -0.41
N LEU A 141 -8.41 9.26 -1.11
CA LEU A 141 -8.47 9.31 -2.58
C LEU A 141 -9.23 10.54 -3.09
N GLY A 142 -10.05 11.19 -2.25
CA GLY A 142 -10.87 12.33 -2.64
C GLY A 142 -12.11 11.97 -3.46
N TYR A 143 -12.39 10.69 -3.68
CA TYR A 143 -13.57 10.18 -4.36
C TYR A 143 -13.91 8.77 -3.85
N PRO A 144 -15.18 8.35 -3.94
CA PRO A 144 -15.56 6.98 -3.60
C PRO A 144 -14.99 6.01 -4.64
N TYR A 145 -14.00 5.19 -4.26
CA TYR A 145 -13.47 4.15 -5.13
C TYR A 145 -14.47 3.00 -5.27
N ALA A 146 -14.57 2.42 -6.47
CA ALA A 146 -15.52 1.35 -6.75
C ALA A 146 -15.34 0.17 -5.77
N ASP A 147 -16.45 -0.46 -5.37
CA ASP A 147 -16.49 -1.57 -4.40
C ASP A 147 -16.01 -1.25 -2.97
N THR A 148 -15.76 0.02 -2.63
CA THR A 148 -15.61 0.44 -1.23
C THR A 148 -16.98 0.67 -0.58
N TRP A 149 -17.03 0.61 0.74
CA TRP A 149 -18.23 1.01 1.48
C TRP A 149 -18.61 2.48 1.27
N ALA A 150 -17.63 3.34 1.01
CA ALA A 150 -17.86 4.74 0.66
C ALA A 150 -18.67 4.89 -0.64
N ALA A 151 -18.38 4.09 -1.66
CA ALA A 151 -19.18 4.04 -2.89
C ALA A 151 -20.60 3.53 -2.62
N ALA A 152 -20.76 2.49 -1.79
CA ALA A 152 -22.06 1.97 -1.43
C ALA A 152 -22.93 2.99 -0.65
N ALA A 153 -22.31 3.79 0.23
CA ALA A 153 -23.01 4.82 0.99
C ALA A 153 -23.65 5.90 0.10
N THR A 154 -23.00 6.25 -1.02
CA THR A 154 -23.56 7.22 -1.99
C THR A 154 -24.81 6.71 -2.72
N SER A 155 -25.06 5.39 -2.70
CA SER A 155 -26.24 4.76 -3.31
C SER A 155 -27.45 4.59 -2.37
N SER A 156 -27.50 5.29 -1.23
CA SER A 156 -28.61 5.23 -0.26
C SER A 156 -28.92 3.82 0.28
N ASN A 157 -27.88 3.02 0.52
CA ASN A 157 -28.00 1.73 1.20
C ASN A 157 -27.76 1.86 2.71
N ASP A 158 -28.79 1.57 3.52
CA ASP A 158 -28.72 1.53 4.99
C ASP A 158 -27.64 0.58 5.54
N ASN A 159 -27.20 -0.40 4.73
CA ASN A 159 -26.19 -1.39 5.12
C ASN A 159 -24.74 -0.87 5.09
N SER A 160 -24.48 0.31 4.51
CA SER A 160 -23.12 0.86 4.37
C SER A 160 -22.46 1.15 5.73
N SER A 161 -23.18 1.79 6.66
CA SER A 161 -22.68 2.08 8.00
C SER A 161 -22.36 0.82 8.81
N ALA A 162 -23.21 -0.23 8.70
CA ALA A 162 -22.96 -1.50 9.36
C ALA A 162 -21.73 -2.24 8.78
N GLY A 163 -21.56 -2.17 7.46
CA GLY A 163 -20.39 -2.70 6.76
C GLY A 163 -19.09 -2.02 7.18
N ILE A 164 -19.10 -0.68 7.24
CA ILE A 164 -17.97 0.12 7.71
C ILE A 164 -17.61 -0.23 9.16
N GLN A 165 -18.61 -0.29 10.06
CA GLN A 165 -18.39 -0.65 11.46
C GLN A 165 -17.77 -2.04 11.58
N LYS A 166 -18.32 -3.03 10.87
CA LYS A 166 -17.79 -4.39 10.87
C LYS A 166 -16.35 -4.42 10.35
N GLY A 167 -16.08 -3.79 9.20
CA GLY A 167 -14.75 -3.75 8.61
C GLY A 167 -13.73 -3.06 9.51
N THR A 168 -14.14 -1.99 10.20
CA THR A 168 -13.31 -1.27 11.16
C THR A 168 -12.95 -2.14 12.36
N VAL A 169 -13.92 -2.85 12.93
CA VAL A 169 -13.67 -3.76 14.07
C VAL A 169 -12.71 -4.88 13.66
N VAL A 170 -12.91 -5.50 12.50
CA VAL A 170 -12.01 -6.56 11.99
C VAL A 170 -10.61 -6.00 11.76
N ALA A 171 -10.47 -4.84 11.11
CA ALA A 171 -9.17 -4.21 10.88
C ALA A 171 -8.41 -3.91 12.18
N LEU A 172 -9.07 -3.30 13.17
CA LEU A 172 -8.44 -3.00 14.46
C LEU A 172 -8.02 -4.26 15.22
N ARG A 173 -8.83 -5.32 15.16
CA ARG A 173 -8.47 -6.62 15.74
C ARG A 173 -7.31 -7.27 15.01
N THR A 174 -7.27 -7.20 13.67
CA THR A 174 -6.13 -7.66 12.87
C THR A 174 -4.86 -6.92 13.25
N PHE A 175 -4.88 -5.59 13.33
CA PHE A 175 -3.70 -4.80 13.72
C PHE A 175 -3.20 -5.21 15.10
N THR A 176 -4.12 -5.37 16.07
CA THR A 176 -3.80 -5.82 17.43
C THR A 176 -3.19 -7.23 17.42
N LEU A 177 -3.78 -8.15 16.64
CA LEU A 177 -3.34 -9.54 16.54
C LEU A 177 -1.92 -9.64 15.98
N ILE A 178 -1.66 -9.00 14.83
CA ILE A 178 -0.34 -9.05 14.18
C ILE A 178 0.70 -8.35 15.06
N ALA A 179 0.40 -7.15 15.57
CA ALA A 179 1.34 -6.40 16.42
C ALA A 179 1.74 -7.17 17.69
N ALA A 180 0.81 -7.90 18.30
CA ALA A 180 1.07 -8.68 19.51
C ALA A 180 1.75 -10.04 19.22
N THR A 181 1.46 -10.64 18.07
CA THR A 181 1.86 -12.03 17.78
C THR A 181 3.11 -12.12 16.90
N LEU A 182 3.21 -11.24 15.92
CA LEU A 182 4.25 -11.21 14.89
C LEU A 182 4.82 -9.77 14.77
N PRO A 183 5.52 -9.26 15.80
CA PRO A 183 5.96 -7.86 15.85
C PRO A 183 6.91 -7.48 14.71
N ASP A 184 7.74 -8.39 14.24
CA ASP A 184 8.64 -8.14 13.09
C ASP A 184 7.85 -8.02 11.78
N ALA A 185 6.83 -8.86 11.57
CA ALA A 185 5.92 -8.74 10.44
C ALA A 185 5.11 -7.43 10.53
N TRP A 186 4.64 -7.04 11.72
CA TRP A 186 3.96 -5.76 11.94
C TRP A 186 4.87 -4.57 11.61
N ALA A 187 6.12 -4.58 12.07
CA ALA A 187 7.09 -3.54 11.73
C ALA A 187 7.33 -3.48 10.21
N TRP A 188 7.41 -4.64 9.55
CA TRP A 188 7.56 -4.71 8.10
C TRP A 188 6.36 -4.17 7.32
N LEU A 189 5.14 -4.51 7.73
CA LEU A 189 3.89 -3.95 7.18
C LEU A 189 3.90 -2.42 7.27
N ASN A 190 4.29 -1.88 8.42
CA ASN A 190 4.39 -0.45 8.68
C ASN A 190 5.55 0.24 7.94
N MET A 191 6.37 -0.44 7.13
CA MET A 191 7.31 0.26 6.25
C MET A 191 6.68 0.65 4.91
N LEU A 192 5.74 -0.15 4.42
CA LEU A 192 5.24 -0.11 3.05
C LEU A 192 3.72 0.05 2.96
N THR A 193 3.00 -0.03 4.07
CA THR A 193 1.57 0.21 4.12
C THR A 193 1.27 1.29 5.15
N ARG A 194 0.47 2.28 4.76
CA ARG A 194 0.10 3.46 5.54
C ARG A 194 -1.40 3.54 5.76
N ILE A 195 -2.19 3.25 4.74
CA ILE A 195 -3.64 3.32 4.83
C ILE A 195 -4.24 1.99 4.39
N LEU A 196 -5.18 1.50 5.19
CA LEU A 196 -6.10 0.43 4.83
C LEU A 196 -7.48 1.03 4.54
N ILE A 197 -8.04 0.74 3.37
CA ILE A 197 -9.45 0.96 3.04
C ILE A 197 -10.14 -0.38 2.97
N THR A 198 -11.29 -0.52 3.64
CA THR A 198 -12.05 -1.76 3.65
C THR A 198 -13.00 -1.85 2.47
N LEU A 199 -13.03 -3.01 1.82
CA LEU A 199 -13.89 -3.27 0.68
C LEU A 199 -15.26 -3.83 1.10
N GLU A 200 -16.28 -3.53 0.31
CA GLU A 200 -17.59 -4.15 0.39
C GLU A 200 -17.48 -5.59 -0.12
N GLY A 201 -17.53 -6.58 0.77
CA GLY A 201 -17.44 -8.00 0.39
C GLY A 201 -18.66 -8.44 -0.42
N LYS A 202 -18.60 -8.34 -1.76
CA LYS A 202 -19.69 -8.71 -2.68
C LYS A 202 -19.63 -10.15 -3.21
N GLY A 203 -18.63 -10.93 -2.81
CA GLY A 203 -18.34 -12.24 -3.40
C GLY A 203 -17.99 -13.32 -2.38
N ARG A 204 -17.83 -14.56 -2.87
CA ARG A 204 -17.36 -15.71 -2.08
C ARG A 204 -15.84 -15.73 -1.89
N LEU A 205 -15.09 -14.94 -2.67
CA LEU A 205 -13.63 -14.89 -2.64
C LEU A 205 -13.18 -13.57 -2.02
N SER A 206 -12.17 -13.65 -1.15
CA SER A 206 -11.47 -12.49 -0.61
C SER A 206 -10.79 -11.71 -1.75
N ARG A 207 -10.89 -10.39 -1.70
CA ARG A 207 -10.31 -9.44 -2.64
C ARG A 207 -9.39 -8.47 -1.90
N SER A 208 -8.36 -8.05 -2.61
CA SER A 208 -7.46 -7.00 -2.18
C SER A 208 -6.86 -6.32 -3.40
N SER A 209 -6.30 -5.13 -3.19
CA SER A 209 -5.51 -4.46 -4.21
C SER A 209 -4.54 -3.46 -3.60
N SER A 210 -3.42 -3.31 -4.31
CA SER A 210 -2.40 -2.28 -4.17
C SER A 210 -1.96 -1.84 -5.55
N SER A 211 -1.39 -0.64 -5.65
CA SER A 211 -0.89 -0.11 -6.93
C SER A 211 0.31 0.79 -6.73
N ALA A 212 1.21 0.81 -7.70
CA ALA A 212 2.41 1.65 -7.70
C ALA A 212 2.10 3.16 -7.73
N ASP A 213 0.91 3.54 -8.22
CA ASP A 213 0.45 4.93 -8.29
C ASP A 213 -0.28 5.41 -7.03
N LEU A 214 -0.59 4.51 -6.10
CA LEU A 214 -1.20 4.77 -4.80
C LEU A 214 -0.28 4.24 -3.68
N PRO A 215 0.88 4.90 -3.46
CA PRO A 215 1.92 4.40 -2.56
C PRO A 215 1.40 4.27 -1.13
N GLY A 216 1.66 3.15 -0.48
CA GLY A 216 1.26 2.91 0.91
C GLY A 216 -0.24 2.64 1.10
N LEU A 217 -1.04 2.55 0.04
CA LEU A 217 -2.45 2.19 0.15
C LEU A 217 -2.67 0.69 -0.07
N VAL A 218 -3.41 0.07 0.83
CA VAL A 218 -3.99 -1.26 0.64
C VAL A 218 -5.51 -1.13 0.72
N MET A 219 -6.20 -1.74 -0.24
CA MET A 219 -7.64 -1.98 -0.19
C MET A 219 -7.85 -3.47 0.02
N ALA A 220 -8.64 -3.88 1.01
CA ALA A 220 -8.85 -5.29 1.28
C ALA A 220 -10.21 -5.59 1.91
N ASP A 221 -10.67 -6.82 1.65
CA ASP A 221 -11.86 -7.39 2.28
C ASP A 221 -11.59 -7.72 3.75
N THR A 222 -12.62 -7.57 4.59
CA THR A 222 -12.53 -7.81 6.03
C THR A 222 -13.42 -8.99 6.46
N THR A 223 -13.17 -10.16 5.88
CA THR A 223 -13.96 -11.37 6.14
C THR A 223 -13.66 -11.98 7.52
N SER A 224 -12.37 -12.09 7.87
CA SER A 224 -11.87 -12.48 9.18
C SER A 224 -10.54 -11.79 9.47
N GLU A 225 -10.11 -11.80 10.73
CA GLU A 225 -8.85 -11.19 11.13
C GLU A 225 -7.64 -11.86 10.45
N LEU A 226 -7.69 -13.18 10.32
CA LEU A 226 -6.65 -13.99 9.65
C LEU A 226 -6.61 -13.69 8.14
N ALA A 227 -7.76 -13.72 7.47
CA ALA A 227 -7.83 -13.45 6.04
C ALA A 227 -7.30 -12.03 5.73
N LEU A 228 -7.69 -11.03 6.53
CA LEU A 228 -7.16 -9.68 6.36
C LEU A 228 -5.65 -9.61 6.64
N SER A 229 -5.12 -10.39 7.59
CA SER A 229 -3.67 -10.46 7.85
C SER A 229 -2.92 -10.98 6.63
N GLU A 230 -3.41 -12.05 6.00
CA GLU A 230 -2.83 -12.58 4.76
C GLU A 230 -2.88 -11.55 3.63
N LEU A 231 -4.02 -10.89 3.42
CA LEU A 231 -4.17 -9.86 2.38
C LEU A 231 -3.25 -8.66 2.61
N LEU A 232 -3.06 -8.24 3.87
CA LEU A 232 -2.11 -7.16 4.19
C LEU A 232 -0.67 -7.56 3.85
N VAL A 233 -0.26 -8.78 4.18
CA VAL A 233 1.07 -9.30 3.81
C VAL A 233 1.23 -9.39 2.29
N HIS A 234 0.21 -9.91 1.60
CA HIS A 234 0.16 -10.01 0.14
C HIS A 234 0.38 -8.65 -0.54
N GLU A 235 -0.45 -7.67 -0.19
CA GLU A 235 -0.43 -6.36 -0.85
C GLU A 235 0.79 -5.53 -0.44
N THR A 236 1.30 -5.72 0.78
CA THR A 236 2.56 -5.08 1.20
C THR A 236 3.75 -5.65 0.41
N ALA A 237 3.75 -6.95 0.09
CA ALA A 237 4.77 -7.54 -0.78
C ALA A 237 4.72 -6.94 -2.19
N HIS A 238 3.52 -6.62 -2.70
CA HIS A 238 3.39 -5.89 -3.97
C HIS A 238 3.98 -4.48 -3.88
N HIS A 239 3.74 -3.72 -2.80
CA HIS A 239 4.40 -2.43 -2.59
C HIS A 239 5.93 -2.55 -2.57
N LEU A 240 6.50 -3.58 -1.94
CA LEU A 240 7.94 -3.84 -1.98
C LEU A 240 8.46 -4.02 -3.42
N LEU A 241 7.73 -4.79 -4.24
CA LEU A 241 8.05 -4.99 -5.64
C LEU A 241 7.93 -3.68 -6.45
N TYR A 242 6.89 -2.89 -6.23
CA TYR A 242 6.69 -1.59 -6.91
C TYR A 242 7.82 -0.61 -6.58
N VAL A 243 8.28 -0.57 -5.33
CA VAL A 243 9.44 0.24 -4.94
C VAL A 243 10.70 -0.23 -5.66
N ALA A 244 10.93 -1.54 -5.77
CA ALA A 244 12.07 -2.08 -6.52
C ALA A 244 12.02 -1.71 -8.02
N GLU A 245 10.83 -1.77 -8.63
CA GLU A 245 10.58 -1.41 -10.03
C GLU A 245 10.74 0.10 -10.31
N ALA A 246 10.63 0.95 -9.30
CA ALA A 246 10.91 2.37 -9.46
C ALA A 246 12.38 2.64 -9.88
N GLY A 247 13.28 1.69 -9.62
CA GLY A 247 14.66 1.80 -10.14
C GLY A 247 14.87 1.17 -11.52
N GLY A 248 13.82 0.78 -12.22
CA GLY A 248 13.87 0.14 -13.53
C GLY A 248 13.28 -1.27 -13.55
N PRO A 249 13.05 -1.82 -14.74
CA PRO A 249 12.27 -3.05 -14.91
C PRO A 249 13.00 -4.26 -14.32
N LEU A 250 12.25 -5.14 -13.66
CA LEU A 250 12.78 -6.42 -13.15
C LEU A 250 12.83 -7.49 -14.24
N ILE A 251 11.87 -7.47 -15.17
CA ILE A 251 11.84 -8.33 -16.35
C ILE A 251 12.29 -7.54 -17.57
N ASP A 252 13.01 -8.16 -18.51
CA ASP A 252 13.34 -7.54 -19.79
C ASP A 252 12.07 -6.96 -20.44
N PRO A 253 12.01 -5.65 -20.76
CA PRO A 253 10.86 -5.04 -21.43
C PRO A 253 10.46 -5.69 -22.76
N ASN A 254 11.36 -6.43 -23.41
CA ASN A 254 11.09 -7.15 -24.65
C ASN A 254 10.54 -8.57 -24.42
N GLU A 255 10.46 -9.04 -23.18
CA GLU A 255 9.84 -10.33 -22.86
C GLU A 255 8.32 -10.24 -23.00
N SER A 256 7.79 -10.83 -24.07
CA SER A 256 6.36 -10.82 -24.38
C SER A 256 5.71 -12.20 -24.26
N ARG A 257 6.44 -13.25 -23.89
CA ARG A 257 5.89 -14.60 -23.75
C ARG A 257 4.94 -14.66 -22.55
N LEU A 258 3.96 -15.55 -22.66
CA LEU A 258 3.04 -15.88 -21.58
C LEU A 258 3.40 -17.23 -20.98
N PHE A 259 3.23 -17.33 -19.67
CA PHE A 259 3.60 -18.48 -18.85
C PHE A 259 2.38 -18.97 -18.08
N ALA A 260 2.32 -20.28 -17.81
CA ALA A 260 1.29 -20.83 -16.96
C ALA A 260 1.40 -20.21 -15.55
N SER A 261 0.26 -19.83 -14.97
CA SER A 261 0.18 -19.29 -13.62
C SER A 261 -0.30 -20.39 -12.67
N PRO A 262 0.36 -20.65 -11.54
CA PRO A 262 -0.15 -21.60 -10.56
C PRO A 262 -1.43 -21.10 -9.88
N LEU A 263 -1.64 -19.78 -9.85
CA LEU A 263 -2.78 -19.14 -9.18
C LEU A 263 -3.98 -18.85 -10.08
N ARG A 264 -3.83 -19.00 -11.41
CA ARG A 264 -4.85 -18.58 -12.38
C ARG A 264 -4.89 -19.52 -13.57
N SER A 265 -6.07 -19.70 -14.15
CA SER A 265 -6.23 -20.52 -15.36
C SER A 265 -5.71 -19.84 -16.63
N ASP A 266 -5.66 -18.51 -16.67
CA ASP A 266 -5.10 -17.76 -17.80
C ASP A 266 -3.57 -17.63 -17.71
N ALA A 267 -2.90 -17.73 -18.88
CA ALA A 267 -1.47 -17.53 -18.98
C ALA A 267 -1.10 -16.05 -18.74
N ARG A 268 0.04 -15.81 -18.10
CA ARG A 268 0.45 -14.49 -17.59
C ARG A 268 1.81 -14.07 -18.15
N PRO A 269 2.07 -12.76 -18.33
CA PRO A 269 3.42 -12.30 -18.60
C PRO A 269 4.36 -12.66 -17.44
N MET A 270 5.66 -12.76 -17.71
CA MET A 270 6.69 -13.11 -16.72
C MET A 270 6.63 -12.23 -15.47
N ARG A 271 6.38 -10.92 -15.63
CA ARG A 271 6.19 -9.99 -14.50
C ARG A 271 5.03 -10.42 -13.58
N GLY A 272 3.94 -10.94 -14.16
CA GLY A 272 2.81 -11.45 -13.40
C GLY A 272 3.15 -12.70 -12.58
N ILE A 273 3.99 -13.58 -13.11
CA ILE A 273 4.48 -14.74 -12.37
C ILE A 273 5.42 -14.31 -11.23
N LEU A 274 6.32 -13.34 -11.47
CA LEU A 274 7.21 -12.81 -10.44
C LEU A 274 6.41 -12.17 -9.29
N LEU A 275 5.38 -11.40 -9.64
CA LEU A 275 4.49 -10.76 -8.68
C LEU A 275 3.75 -11.78 -7.81
N ALA A 276 3.23 -12.85 -8.41
CA ALA A 276 2.60 -13.96 -7.70
C ALA A 276 3.58 -14.72 -6.79
N TYR A 277 4.76 -15.07 -7.31
CA TYR A 277 5.81 -15.76 -6.55
C TYR A 277 6.23 -14.95 -5.31
N HIS A 278 6.43 -13.64 -5.50
CA HIS A 278 6.85 -12.75 -4.44
C HIS A 278 5.82 -12.65 -3.31
N ALA A 279 4.53 -12.45 -3.64
CA ALA A 279 3.48 -12.45 -2.62
C ALA A 279 3.35 -13.82 -1.93
N LEU A 280 3.40 -14.92 -2.67
CA LEU A 280 3.34 -16.27 -2.11
C LEU A 280 4.48 -16.55 -1.11
N ALA A 281 5.69 -16.06 -1.38
CA ALA A 281 6.83 -16.25 -0.49
C ALA A 281 6.58 -15.62 0.89
N PHE A 282 6.04 -14.40 0.91
CA PHE A 282 5.71 -13.69 2.15
C PHE A 282 4.46 -14.26 2.84
N ILE A 283 3.45 -14.71 2.09
CA ILE A 283 2.29 -15.42 2.67
C ILE A 283 2.73 -16.72 3.35
N CYS A 284 3.60 -17.49 2.70
CA CYS A 284 4.15 -18.70 3.31
C CYS A 284 4.92 -18.35 4.59
N ALA A 285 5.78 -17.32 4.56
CA ALA A 285 6.52 -16.87 5.74
C ALA A 285 5.59 -16.44 6.88
N PHE A 286 4.53 -15.70 6.56
CA PHE A 286 3.49 -15.32 7.52
C PHE A 286 2.86 -16.53 8.20
N TYR A 287 2.40 -17.52 7.43
CA TYR A 287 1.77 -18.71 8.02
C TYR A 287 2.76 -19.59 8.79
N SER A 288 4.01 -19.68 8.33
CA SER A 288 5.08 -20.36 9.06
C SER A 288 5.29 -19.73 10.43
N ASP A 289 5.48 -18.42 10.51
CA ASP A 289 5.74 -17.75 11.78
C ASP A 289 4.50 -17.72 12.67
N LEU A 290 3.31 -17.57 12.08
CA LEU A 290 2.06 -17.68 12.81
C LEU A 290 1.92 -19.07 13.44
N HIS A 291 2.19 -20.14 12.70
CA HIS A 291 2.12 -21.52 13.21
C HIS A 291 3.03 -21.74 14.43
N HIS A 292 4.21 -21.11 14.45
CA HIS A 292 5.15 -21.15 15.57
C HIS A 292 4.81 -20.19 16.72
N SER A 293 3.79 -19.34 16.57
CA SER A 293 3.34 -18.41 17.60
C SER A 293 2.41 -19.07 18.63
N PRO A 294 2.26 -18.49 19.84
CA PRO A 294 1.40 -19.05 20.88
C PRO A 294 -0.09 -19.16 20.53
N VAL A 295 -0.56 -18.37 19.56
CA VAL A 295 -1.98 -18.27 19.18
C VAL A 295 -2.27 -18.85 17.79
N GLY A 296 -1.24 -19.27 17.06
CA GLY A 296 -1.35 -19.66 15.65
C GLY A 296 -1.31 -21.16 15.38
N LYS A 297 -1.19 -21.99 16.41
CA LYS A 297 -1.28 -23.45 16.28
C LYS A 297 -2.67 -23.81 15.73
N ASP A 298 -2.69 -24.58 14.63
CA ASP A 298 -3.89 -25.04 13.92
C ASP A 298 -4.76 -23.93 13.29
N VAL A 299 -4.21 -22.72 13.08
CA VAL A 299 -4.93 -21.61 12.44
C VAL A 299 -5.10 -21.79 10.93
N ILE A 300 -4.12 -22.41 10.28
CA ILE A 300 -4.22 -22.86 8.88
C ILE A 300 -4.26 -24.38 8.84
N ASP A 301 -5.12 -24.95 7.99
CA ASP A 301 -5.12 -26.38 7.74
C ASP A 301 -3.77 -26.81 7.13
N PRO A 302 -3.12 -27.88 7.62
CA PRO A 302 -1.84 -28.33 7.08
C PRO A 302 -1.87 -28.62 5.57
N THR A 303 -3.02 -29.07 5.04
CA THR A 303 -3.22 -29.32 3.61
C THR A 303 -3.25 -28.02 2.83
N ASP A 304 -3.92 -27.00 3.35
CA ASP A 304 -3.97 -25.66 2.74
C ASP A 304 -2.58 -25.02 2.73
N PHE A 305 -1.83 -25.13 3.82
CA PHE A 305 -0.46 -24.63 3.89
C PHE A 305 0.49 -25.38 2.92
N ALA A 306 0.40 -26.71 2.86
CA ALA A 306 1.15 -27.51 1.90
C ALA A 306 0.80 -27.14 0.44
N ASN A 307 -0.47 -26.81 0.17
CA ASN A 307 -0.89 -26.32 -1.13
C ASN A 307 -0.29 -24.96 -1.48
N LEU A 308 -0.21 -24.02 -0.52
CA LEU A 308 0.49 -22.74 -0.72
C LEU A 308 1.98 -22.95 -1.04
N GLN A 309 2.66 -23.83 -0.31
CA GLN A 309 4.07 -24.18 -0.58
C GLN A 309 4.25 -24.81 -1.97
N ARG A 310 3.32 -25.67 -2.41
CA ARG A 310 3.32 -26.23 -3.77
C ARG A 310 3.17 -25.14 -4.83
N LEU A 311 2.21 -24.24 -4.67
CA LEU A 311 1.98 -23.11 -5.59
C LEU A 311 3.22 -22.19 -5.67
N LEU A 312 3.88 -21.96 -4.54
CA LEU A 312 5.14 -21.21 -4.45
C LEU A 312 6.25 -21.88 -5.27
N GLN A 313 6.43 -23.20 -5.12
CA GLN A 313 7.43 -23.98 -5.87
C GLN A 313 7.14 -24.00 -7.38
N GLU A 314 5.88 -24.09 -7.78
CA GLU A 314 5.48 -24.05 -9.20
C GLU A 314 5.77 -22.68 -9.84
N ALA A 315 5.49 -21.59 -9.11
CA ALA A 315 5.84 -20.24 -9.55
C ALA A 315 7.36 -20.08 -9.67
N GLU A 316 8.14 -20.57 -8.69
CA GLU A 316 9.60 -20.55 -8.74
C GLU A 316 10.15 -21.31 -9.94
N SER A 317 9.65 -22.52 -10.18
CA SER A 317 10.06 -23.37 -11.32
C SER A 317 9.83 -22.68 -12.66
N THR A 318 8.68 -22.01 -12.80
CA THR A 318 8.36 -21.21 -13.99
C THR A 318 9.36 -20.08 -14.19
N LEU A 319 9.70 -19.35 -13.12
CA LEU A 319 10.67 -18.24 -13.16
C LEU A 319 12.10 -18.72 -13.46
N LEU A 320 12.51 -19.86 -12.91
CA LEU A 320 13.82 -20.46 -13.17
C LEU A 320 13.97 -20.88 -14.64
N THR A 321 12.92 -21.50 -15.21
CA THR A 321 12.90 -21.90 -16.61
C THR A 321 13.01 -20.71 -17.56
N ALA A 322 12.47 -19.56 -17.16
CA ALA A 322 12.57 -18.30 -17.90
C ALA A 322 13.60 -17.32 -17.31
N SER A 323 14.64 -17.83 -16.63
CA SER A 323 15.59 -16.97 -15.92
C SER A 323 16.38 -15.99 -16.80
N ALA A 324 16.48 -16.27 -18.11
CA ALA A 324 17.06 -15.35 -19.09
C ALA A 324 16.25 -14.06 -19.29
N SER A 325 14.97 -14.06 -18.90
CA SER A 325 14.06 -12.92 -19.03
C SER A 325 14.22 -11.88 -17.91
N PHE A 326 15.03 -12.16 -16.90
CA PHE A 326 15.31 -11.19 -15.85
C PHE A 326 16.34 -10.16 -16.31
N THR A 327 16.10 -8.89 -15.95
CA THR A 327 17.21 -7.92 -15.91
C THR A 327 18.18 -8.29 -14.79
N ARG A 328 19.38 -7.69 -14.78
CA ARG A 328 20.33 -7.88 -13.65
C ARG A 328 19.67 -7.57 -12.30
N LYS A 329 18.86 -6.51 -12.24
CA LYS A 329 18.12 -6.13 -11.03
C LYS A 329 17.05 -7.15 -10.69
N GLY A 330 16.27 -7.59 -11.68
CA GLY A 330 15.26 -8.63 -11.46
C GLY A 330 15.85 -9.93 -10.96
N ARG A 331 17.04 -10.31 -11.43
CA ARG A 331 17.73 -11.50 -10.93
C ARG A 331 18.07 -11.38 -9.45
N LEU A 332 18.62 -10.23 -9.02
CA LEU A 332 18.91 -9.97 -7.60
C LEU A 332 17.64 -9.97 -6.75
N PHE A 333 16.56 -9.34 -7.23
CA PHE A 333 15.27 -9.31 -6.55
C PHE A 333 14.66 -10.71 -6.42
N PHE A 334 14.72 -11.50 -7.50
CA PHE A 334 14.29 -12.90 -7.50
C PHE A 334 15.12 -13.74 -6.53
N ASP A 335 16.45 -13.64 -6.55
CA ASP A 335 17.32 -14.38 -5.65
C ASP A 335 17.08 -14.01 -4.17
N HIS A 336 16.73 -12.76 -3.84
CA HIS A 336 16.28 -12.38 -2.50
C HIS A 336 14.92 -13.00 -2.14
N THR A 337 13.97 -13.01 -3.08
CA THR A 337 12.67 -13.67 -2.86
C THR A 337 12.83 -15.17 -2.62
N ARG A 338 13.79 -15.81 -3.29
CA ARG A 338 14.14 -17.23 -3.04
C ARG A 338 14.67 -17.47 -1.64
N GLN A 339 15.38 -16.51 -1.04
CA GLN A 339 15.84 -16.63 0.35
C GLN A 339 14.65 -16.62 1.31
N VAL A 340 13.68 -15.72 1.08
CA VAL A 340 12.41 -15.70 1.84
C VAL A 340 11.67 -17.02 1.69
N ALA A 341 11.50 -17.52 0.46
CA ALA A 341 10.85 -18.80 0.19
C ALA A 341 11.58 -19.99 0.86
N GLY A 342 12.92 -19.99 0.83
CA GLY A 342 13.75 -21.04 1.40
C GLY A 342 13.64 -21.18 2.92
N CYS A 343 13.33 -20.09 3.64
CA CYS A 343 13.08 -20.14 5.08
C CYS A 343 11.80 -20.91 5.45
N VAL A 344 10.91 -21.15 4.49
CA VAL A 344 9.56 -21.69 4.74
C VAL A 344 9.36 -23.11 4.19
N ILE A 345 10.23 -23.55 3.28
CA ILE A 345 10.16 -24.89 2.67
C ILE A 345 11.01 -25.91 3.47
N ALA A 346 11.89 -25.44 4.35
CA ALA A 346 12.77 -26.27 5.19
C ALA A 346 12.02 -26.89 6.37
#